data_AF-A0A958IV97-F1
#
_entry.id   AF-A0A958IV97-F1
#
_cell.length_a   1.000
_cell.length_b   1.000
_cell.length_c   1.000
_cell.angle_alpha   90.00
_cell.angle_beta   90.00
_cell.angle_gamma   90.00
#
_symmetry.space_group_name_H-M   'P 1'
#
loop_
_entity.id
_entity.type
_entity.pdbx_description
1 polymer ?
#
loop_
_entity_poly.entity_id
_entity_poly.type
_entity_poly.pdbx_seq_one_letter_code
_entity_poly.pdbx_strand_id
1 'polypeptide(L)'
;MSSLDIIIGLLLAGFILNGLRRGFFAEVLGLIGVLGGTLAGIWGAATLGNTVASILPDFSAKLVLAYLLCFTGLFVGFFYFTRMIARFMKELFENLFIGWLNNFAGGIAGGLKGALALSLILTYAGFMPIKDYIKSSRKDSFLYKPISRVFPELYELLGSPDELPEPIQKLLDESKEKVIDDAIDDYR
;
A
#
# COMPACT_ATOMS: atom_id res chain seq x y z
N MET A 1 20.97 12.02 5.49
CA MET A 1 20.35 10.76 5.01
C MET A 1 19.79 10.07 6.24
N SER A 2 18.48 10.06 6.39
CA SER A 2 17.82 9.45 7.55
C SER A 2 17.85 7.92 7.45
N SER A 3 17.84 7.21 8.57
CA SER A 3 17.72 5.74 8.60
C SER A 3 16.49 5.25 7.83
N LEU A 4 15.42 6.06 7.78
CA LEU A 4 14.23 5.78 6.96
C LEU A 4 14.51 5.78 5.46
N ASP A 5 15.36 6.67 4.95
CA ASP A 5 15.69 6.70 3.52
C ASP A 5 16.40 5.41 3.09
N ILE A 6 17.29 4.90 3.94
CA ILE A 6 18.03 3.66 3.66
C ILE A 6 17.07 2.47 3.63
N ILE A 7 16.16 2.37 4.61
CA ILE A 7 15.18 1.28 4.68
C ILE A 7 14.23 1.33 3.48
N ILE A 8 13.65 2.48 3.21
CA ILE A 8 12.71 2.69 2.11
C ILE A 8 13.39 2.43 0.76
N GLY A 9 14.60 2.98 0.56
CA GLY A 9 15.39 2.79 -0.65
C GLY A 9 15.75 1.32 -0.88
N LEU A 10 16.14 0.60 0.18
CA LEU A 10 16.47 -0.83 0.08
C LEU A 10 15.25 -1.68 -0.27
N LEU A 11 14.10 -1.41 0.36
CA LEU A 11 12.86 -2.10 0.06
C LEU A 11 12.42 -1.83 -1.38
N LEU A 12 12.42 -0.55 -1.81
CA LEU A 12 12.05 -0.16 -3.17
C LEU A 12 12.98 -0.79 -4.21
N ALA A 13 14.29 -0.80 -3.97
CA ALA A 13 15.26 -1.49 -4.81
C ALA A 13 14.96 -2.99 -4.90
N GLY A 14 14.60 -3.63 -3.78
CA GLY A 14 14.15 -5.02 -3.77
C GLY A 14 12.92 -5.26 -4.66
N PHE A 15 11.95 -4.35 -4.65
CA PHE A 15 10.78 -4.41 -5.54
C PHE A 15 11.15 -4.25 -7.02
N ILE A 16 12.00 -3.29 -7.35
CA ILE A 16 12.50 -3.07 -8.72
C ILE A 16 13.25 -4.31 -9.23
N LEU A 17 14.19 -4.84 -8.43
CA LEU A 17 14.96 -6.03 -8.78
C LEU A 17 14.06 -7.27 -8.95
N ASN A 18 13.04 -7.42 -8.12
CA ASN A 18 12.06 -8.48 -8.28
C ASN A 18 11.21 -8.30 -9.55
N GLY A 19 10.83 -7.06 -9.88
CA GLY A 19 10.14 -6.71 -11.12
C GLY A 19 10.97 -7.06 -12.37
N LEU A 20 12.27 -6.74 -12.34
CA LEU A 20 13.24 -7.11 -13.39
C LEU A 20 13.30 -8.62 -13.62
N ARG A 21 13.18 -9.43 -12.56
CA ARG A 21 13.20 -10.89 -12.65
C ARG A 21 11.87 -11.52 -13.05
N ARG A 22 10.76 -10.84 -12.74
CA ARG A 22 9.40 -11.35 -12.98
C ARG A 22 8.86 -10.96 -14.35
N GLY A 23 9.34 -9.86 -14.92
CA GLY A 23 8.85 -9.33 -16.18
C GLY A 23 7.58 -8.50 -16.02
N PHE A 24 7.27 -7.71 -17.04
CA PHE A 24 6.21 -6.71 -17.05
C PHE A 24 4.82 -7.30 -16.75
N PHE A 25 4.40 -8.34 -17.47
CA PHE A 25 3.04 -8.90 -17.32
C PHE A 25 2.77 -9.44 -15.92
N ALA A 26 3.72 -10.19 -15.36
CA ALA A 26 3.59 -10.72 -14.01
C ALA A 26 3.52 -9.60 -12.97
N GLU A 27 4.23 -8.50 -13.22
CA GLU A 27 4.28 -7.36 -12.31
C GLU A 27 3.04 -6.45 -12.42
N VAL A 28 2.48 -6.27 -13.63
CA VAL A 28 1.18 -5.62 -13.83
C VAL A 28 0.06 -6.40 -13.16
N LEU A 29 0.04 -7.73 -13.27
CA LEU A 29 -0.93 -8.56 -12.54
C LEU A 29 -0.72 -8.46 -11.02
N GLY A 30 0.54 -8.34 -10.57
CA GLY A 30 0.85 -8.07 -9.17
C GLY A 30 0.36 -6.69 -8.70
N LEU A 31 0.46 -5.66 -9.54
CA LEU A 31 -0.08 -4.33 -9.31
C LEU A 31 -1.60 -4.38 -9.16
N ILE A 32 -2.29 -5.05 -10.09
CA ILE A 32 -3.73 -5.29 -10.01
C ILE A 32 -4.08 -6.04 -8.72
N GLY A 33 -3.23 -6.97 -8.28
CA GLY A 33 -3.36 -7.66 -7.00
C GLY A 33 -3.30 -6.73 -5.79
N VAL A 34 -2.33 -5.81 -5.75
CA VAL A 34 -2.20 -4.84 -4.67
C VAL A 34 -3.38 -3.86 -4.69
N LEU A 35 -3.75 -3.34 -5.86
CA LEU A 35 -4.86 -2.38 -6.01
C LEU A 35 -6.21 -3.04 -5.72
N GLY A 36 -6.51 -4.17 -6.37
CA GLY A 36 -7.76 -4.89 -6.16
C GLY A 36 -7.88 -5.44 -4.74
N GLY A 37 -6.78 -5.92 -4.14
CA GLY A 37 -6.77 -6.37 -2.76
C GLY A 37 -6.97 -5.23 -1.76
N THR A 38 -6.44 -4.06 -2.08
CA THR A 38 -6.68 -2.83 -1.32
C THR A 38 -8.16 -2.46 -1.38
N LEU A 39 -8.74 -2.37 -2.58
CA LEU A 39 -10.15 -2.02 -2.78
C LEU A 39 -11.09 -3.03 -2.12
N ALA A 40 -10.85 -4.32 -2.34
CA ALA A 40 -11.59 -5.40 -1.69
C ALA A 40 -11.46 -5.32 -0.17
N GLY A 41 -10.27 -4.99 0.33
CA GLY A 41 -10.01 -4.76 1.74
C GLY A 41 -10.81 -3.59 2.30
N ILE A 42 -10.83 -2.43 1.65
CA ILE A 42 -11.56 -1.24 2.13
C ILE A 42 -13.06 -1.53 2.17
N TRP A 43 -13.66 -1.93 1.04
CA TRP A 43 -15.11 -2.13 0.92
C TRP A 43 -15.59 -3.32 1.74
N GLY A 44 -14.79 -4.40 1.74
CA GLY A 44 -15.12 -5.61 2.48
C GLY A 44 -14.91 -5.45 4.00
N ALA A 45 -13.90 -4.71 4.45
CA ALA A 45 -13.69 -4.48 5.88
C ALA A 45 -14.76 -3.59 6.52
N ALA A 46 -15.35 -2.64 5.77
CA ALA A 46 -16.52 -1.88 6.23
C ALA A 46 -17.71 -2.76 6.57
N THR A 47 -18.04 -3.66 5.66
CA THR A 47 -19.19 -4.55 5.82
C THR A 47 -18.93 -5.65 6.85
N LEU A 48 -17.75 -6.26 6.81
CA LEU A 48 -17.37 -7.36 7.70
C LEU A 48 -17.00 -6.87 9.11
N GLY A 49 -16.37 -5.70 9.25
CA GLY A 49 -15.95 -5.14 10.53
C GLY A 49 -17.12 -4.87 11.46
N ASN A 50 -18.22 -4.32 10.92
CA ASN A 50 -19.46 -4.11 11.69
C ASN A 50 -20.11 -5.44 12.10
N THR A 51 -20.09 -6.43 11.20
CA THR A 51 -20.63 -7.77 11.48
C THR A 51 -19.83 -8.49 12.57
N VAL A 52 -18.50 -8.50 12.46
CA VAL A 52 -17.60 -9.08 13.47
C VAL A 52 -17.74 -8.36 14.82
N ALA A 53 -17.88 -7.04 14.80
CA ALA A 53 -18.09 -6.24 15.99
C ALA A 53 -19.40 -6.58 16.74
N SER A 54 -20.45 -6.93 15.99
CA SER A 54 -21.75 -7.33 16.58
C SER A 54 -21.74 -8.73 17.19
N ILE A 55 -20.88 -9.64 16.71
CA ILE A 55 -20.81 -11.04 17.14
C ILE A 55 -19.83 -11.25 18.30
N LEU A 56 -18.77 -10.43 18.39
CA LEU A 56 -17.80 -10.47 19.49
C LEU A 56 -17.71 -9.12 20.22
N PRO A 57 -18.50 -8.93 21.31
CA PRO A 57 -18.52 -7.71 22.11
C PRO A 57 -17.15 -7.28 22.68
N ASP A 58 -16.30 -8.26 23.04
CA ASP A 58 -14.97 -8.00 23.58
C ASP A 58 -13.96 -7.56 22.49
N PHE A 59 -14.22 -7.92 21.23
CA PHE A 59 -13.40 -7.54 20.08
C PHE A 59 -13.87 -6.21 19.46
N SER A 60 -15.17 -5.88 19.55
CA SER A 60 -15.73 -4.61 19.12
C SER A 60 -15.35 -3.41 19.97
N ALA A 61 -14.94 -3.63 21.24
CA ALA A 61 -14.36 -2.58 22.08
C ALA A 61 -13.11 -1.92 21.42
N LYS A 62 -12.51 -2.56 20.42
CA LYS A 62 -11.50 -1.98 19.54
C LYS A 62 -11.90 -2.13 18.07
N LEU A 63 -13.01 -1.48 17.69
CA LEU A 63 -13.55 -1.46 16.32
C LEU A 63 -12.48 -1.26 15.23
N VAL A 64 -11.48 -0.41 15.49
CA VAL A 64 -10.32 -0.18 14.61
C VAL A 64 -9.49 -1.46 14.38
N LEU A 65 -9.26 -2.27 15.40
CA LEU A 65 -8.51 -3.52 15.31
C LEU A 65 -9.26 -4.59 14.52
N ALA A 66 -10.59 -4.69 14.70
CA ALA A 66 -11.43 -5.60 13.94
C ALA A 66 -11.41 -5.27 12.44
N TYR A 67 -11.57 -3.98 12.11
CA TYR A 67 -11.44 -3.48 10.74
C TYR A 67 -10.08 -3.77 10.12
N LEU A 68 -9.00 -3.51 10.87
CA LEU A 68 -7.64 -3.73 10.40
C LEU A 68 -7.38 -5.20 10.05
N LEU A 69 -7.90 -6.12 10.88
CA LEU A 69 -7.79 -7.56 10.65
C LEU A 69 -8.61 -8.01 9.44
N CYS A 70 -9.86 -7.54 9.30
CA CYS A 70 -10.69 -7.84 8.14
C CYS A 70 -10.06 -7.34 6.83
N PHE A 71 -9.56 -6.10 6.81
CA PHE A 71 -8.83 -5.57 5.65
C PHE A 71 -7.63 -6.45 5.33
N THR A 72 -6.81 -6.77 6.34
CA THR A 72 -5.57 -7.53 6.14
C THR A 72 -5.88 -8.91 5.57
N GLY A 73 -6.90 -9.59 6.09
CA GLY A 73 -7.32 -10.90 5.57
C GLY A 73 -7.76 -10.85 4.10
N LEU A 74 -8.61 -9.87 3.75
CA LEU A 74 -9.08 -9.68 2.37
C LEU A 74 -7.96 -9.30 1.41
N PHE A 75 -7.11 -8.35 1.82
CA PHE A 75 -5.94 -7.92 1.05
C PHE A 75 -5.00 -9.09 0.77
N VAL A 76 -4.64 -9.85 1.81
CA VAL A 76 -3.73 -11.01 1.68
C VAL A 76 -4.36 -12.08 0.78
N GLY A 77 -5.64 -12.40 0.98
CA GLY A 77 -6.34 -13.38 0.15
C GLY A 77 -6.32 -13.00 -1.33
N PHE A 78 -6.68 -11.76 -1.65
CA PHE A 78 -6.69 -11.25 -3.02
C PHE A 78 -5.27 -11.14 -3.63
N PHE A 79 -4.29 -10.73 -2.83
CA PHE A 79 -2.88 -10.66 -3.24
C PHE A 79 -2.33 -12.05 -3.62
N TYR A 80 -2.62 -13.08 -2.84
CA TYR A 80 -2.20 -14.45 -3.17
C TYR A 80 -2.94 -15.00 -4.39
N PHE A 81 -4.23 -14.70 -4.52
CA PHE A 81 -5.03 -15.11 -5.67
C PHE A 81 -4.49 -14.55 -7.00
N THR A 82 -4.29 -13.23 -7.06
CA THR A 82 -3.71 -12.56 -8.24
C THR A 82 -2.28 -12.99 -8.51
N ARG A 83 -1.47 -13.27 -7.48
CA ARG A 83 -0.14 -13.84 -7.64
C ARG A 83 -0.16 -15.23 -8.27
N MET A 84 -1.19 -16.03 -8.00
CA MET A 84 -1.36 -17.32 -8.65
C MET A 84 -1.62 -17.15 -10.15
N ILE A 85 -2.55 -16.25 -10.51
CA ILE A 85 -2.86 -15.91 -11.91
C ILE A 85 -1.62 -15.36 -12.63
N ALA A 86 -0.86 -14.48 -11.98
CA ALA A 86 0.36 -13.89 -12.53
C ALA A 86 1.42 -14.94 -12.91
N ARG A 87 1.55 -16.02 -12.13
CA ARG A 87 2.49 -17.11 -12.44
C ARG A 87 2.07 -17.86 -13.71
N PHE A 88 0.80 -18.23 -13.82
CA PHE A 88 0.28 -18.90 -15.01
C PHE A 88 0.42 -18.02 -16.26
N MET A 89 0.15 -16.72 -16.15
CA MET A 89 0.30 -15.79 -17.27
C MET A 89 1.76 -15.61 -17.69
N LYS A 90 2.71 -15.57 -16.75
CA LYS A 90 4.13 -15.42 -17.06
C LYS A 90 4.63 -16.50 -18.04
N GLU A 91 4.23 -17.75 -17.82
CA GLU A 91 4.61 -18.88 -18.66
C GLU A 91 4.08 -18.76 -20.09
N LEU A 92 2.93 -18.12 -20.29
CA LEU A 92 2.34 -17.89 -21.62
C LEU A 92 3.01 -16.73 -22.38
N PHE A 93 3.41 -15.67 -21.67
CA PHE A 93 3.92 -14.43 -22.28
C PHE A 93 5.45 -14.38 -22.39
N GLU A 94 6.20 -15.19 -21.64
CA GLU A 94 7.67 -15.24 -21.73
C GLU A 94 8.16 -15.60 -23.15
N ASN A 95 7.36 -16.34 -23.91
CA ASN A 95 7.71 -16.78 -25.27
C ASN A 95 7.37 -15.75 -26.36
N LEU A 96 6.67 -14.66 -26.03
CA LEU A 96 6.12 -13.71 -27.02
C LEU A 96 6.92 -12.41 -27.12
N PHE A 97 7.65 -12.00 -26.08
CA PHE A 97 8.36 -10.72 -26.02
C PHE A 97 9.87 -10.88 -26.03
N ILE A 98 10.57 -9.83 -26.47
CA ILE A 98 12.03 -9.73 -26.34
C ILE A 98 12.34 -9.63 -24.84
N GLY A 99 12.90 -10.71 -24.27
CA GLY A 99 12.98 -10.90 -22.82
C GLY A 99 13.61 -9.74 -22.03
N TRP A 100 14.58 -9.02 -22.61
CA TRP A 100 15.21 -7.88 -21.94
C TRP A 100 14.27 -6.68 -21.76
N LEU A 101 13.42 -6.38 -22.75
CA LEU A 101 12.47 -5.26 -22.68
C LEU A 101 11.33 -5.59 -21.70
N ASN A 102 10.84 -6.84 -21.72
CA ASN A 102 9.86 -7.33 -20.75
C ASN A 102 10.38 -7.21 -19.30
N ASN A 103 11.64 -7.56 -19.07
CA ASN A 103 12.27 -7.47 -17.77
C ASN A 103 12.47 -6.02 -17.34
N PHE A 104 12.95 -5.14 -18.23
CA PHE A 104 13.13 -3.73 -17.91
C PHE A 104 11.80 -3.03 -17.55
N ALA A 105 10.76 -3.24 -18.36
CA ALA A 105 9.42 -2.74 -18.06
C ALA A 105 8.86 -3.36 -16.76
N GLY A 106 9.18 -4.63 -16.48
CA GLY A 106 8.92 -5.26 -15.19
C GLY A 106 9.59 -4.56 -14.01
N GLY A 107 10.81 -4.06 -14.16
CA GLY A 107 11.49 -3.26 -13.14
C GLY A 107 10.74 -1.99 -12.77
N ILE A 108 10.26 -1.26 -13.79
CA ILE A 108 9.46 -0.03 -13.61
C ILE A 108 8.13 -0.37 -12.91
N ALA A 109 7.41 -1.36 -13.42
CA ALA A 109 6.16 -1.83 -12.80
C ALA A 109 6.39 -2.28 -11.34
N GLY A 110 7.54 -2.90 -11.06
CA GLY A 110 7.88 -3.34 -9.72
C GLY A 110 8.20 -2.19 -8.77
N GLY A 111 8.89 -1.16 -9.26
CA GLY A 111 9.07 0.09 -8.52
C GLY A 111 7.73 0.72 -8.16
N LEU A 112 6.79 0.84 -9.11
CA LEU A 112 5.45 1.37 -8.86
C LEU A 112 4.70 0.53 -7.81
N LYS A 113 4.75 -0.80 -7.93
CA LYS A 113 4.12 -1.73 -6.98
C LYS A 113 4.73 -1.60 -5.58
N GLY A 114 6.05 -1.46 -5.52
CA GLY A 114 6.79 -1.26 -4.30
C GLY A 114 6.43 0.07 -3.62
N ALA A 115 6.33 1.15 -4.38
CA ALA A 115 5.92 2.46 -3.86
C ALA A 115 4.50 2.41 -3.28
N LEU A 116 3.55 1.79 -3.98
CA LEU A 116 2.19 1.54 -3.50
C LEU A 116 2.19 0.72 -2.20
N ALA A 117 2.88 -0.42 -2.19
CA ALA A 117 2.94 -1.30 -1.04
C ALA A 117 3.61 -0.63 0.18
N LEU A 118 4.69 0.13 -0.05
CA LEU A 118 5.37 0.88 1.00
C LEU A 118 4.48 2.00 1.55
N SER A 119 3.75 2.72 0.69
CA SER A 119 2.79 3.74 1.12
C SER A 119 1.70 3.14 2.02
N LEU A 120 1.18 1.96 1.66
CA LEU A 120 0.22 1.23 2.47
C LEU A 120 0.83 0.84 3.82
N ILE A 121 2.02 0.25 3.82
CA ILE A 121 2.73 -0.15 5.05
C ILE A 121 2.99 1.06 5.97
N LEU A 122 3.42 2.20 5.43
CA LEU A 122 3.65 3.42 6.19
C LEU A 122 2.36 3.97 6.81
N THR A 123 1.24 3.87 6.09
CA THR A 123 -0.09 4.23 6.60
C THR A 123 -0.47 3.33 7.77
N TYR A 124 -0.30 2.01 7.61
CA TYR A 124 -0.51 1.00 8.65
C TYR A 124 0.35 1.22 9.89
N ALA A 125 1.62 1.58 9.69
CA ALA A 125 2.56 1.81 10.77
C ALA A 125 2.15 3.01 11.65
N GLY A 126 1.33 3.95 11.13
CA GLY A 126 0.72 5.03 11.90
C GLY A 126 -0.26 4.55 12.99
N PHE A 127 -0.86 3.36 12.82
CA PHE A 127 -1.77 2.75 13.80
C PHE A 127 -1.05 1.88 14.83
N MET A 128 0.25 1.61 14.63
CA MET A 128 1.06 0.77 15.49
C MET A 128 1.88 1.60 16.48
N PRO A 129 2.35 1.02 17.61
CA PRO A 129 3.22 1.71 18.56
C PRO A 129 4.56 2.18 17.94
N ILE A 130 4.91 1.72 16.74
CA ILE A 130 6.09 2.18 15.99
C ILE A 130 5.96 3.60 15.45
N LYS A 131 4.76 4.22 15.52
CA LYS A 131 4.47 5.57 15.02
C LYS A 131 5.44 6.63 15.56
N ASP A 132 5.90 6.51 16.79
CA ASP A 132 6.75 7.52 17.43
C ASP A 132 8.17 7.53 16.83
N TYR A 133 8.66 6.35 16.41
CA TYR A 133 9.93 6.21 15.69
C TYR A 133 9.84 6.76 14.26
N ILE A 134 8.70 6.56 13.59
CA ILE A 134 8.46 7.11 12.25
C ILE A 134 8.33 8.64 12.32
N LYS A 135 7.64 9.16 13.35
CA LYS A 135 7.43 10.60 13.54
C LYS A 135 8.74 11.36 13.78
N SER A 136 9.67 10.78 14.53
CA SER A 136 10.98 11.39 14.77
C SER A 136 11.90 11.36 13.54
N SER A 137 11.77 10.33 12.69
CA SER A 137 12.69 10.13 11.56
C SER A 137 12.15 10.66 10.21
N ARG A 138 10.87 11.05 10.15
CA ARG A 138 10.16 11.54 8.94
C ARG A 138 10.74 12.84 8.39
N LYS A 139 11.03 13.82 9.27
CA LYS A 139 11.43 15.19 8.86
C LYS A 139 12.74 15.22 8.08
N ASP A 140 13.64 14.29 8.38
CA ASP A 140 14.95 14.18 7.74
C ASP A 140 14.96 13.19 6.55
N SER A 141 13.80 12.66 6.15
CA SER A 141 13.69 11.62 5.12
C SER A 141 13.17 12.18 3.79
N PHE A 142 14.03 12.14 2.77
CA PHE A 142 13.70 12.55 1.41
C PHE A 142 12.69 11.61 0.73
N LEU A 143 12.80 10.30 0.97
CA LEU A 143 11.97 9.28 0.31
C LEU A 143 10.62 9.06 0.98
N TYR A 144 10.46 9.50 2.23
CA TYR A 144 9.22 9.33 2.97
C TYR A 144 8.05 10.11 2.35
N LYS A 145 8.27 11.39 2.01
CA LYS A 145 7.24 12.30 1.47
C LYS A 145 6.66 11.80 0.14
N PRO A 146 7.45 11.46 -0.90
CA PRO A 146 6.89 10.97 -2.17
C PRO A 146 6.19 9.62 -2.03
N ILE A 147 6.69 8.71 -1.18
CA ILE A 147 6.10 7.36 -1.06
C ILE A 147 4.82 7.39 -0.23
N SER A 148 4.77 8.12 0.88
CA SER A 148 3.57 8.17 1.74
C SER A 148 2.34 8.79 1.06
N ARG A 149 2.52 9.58 0.00
CA ARG A 149 1.44 10.21 -0.78
C ARG A 149 0.78 9.28 -1.80
N VAL A 150 1.49 8.25 -2.25
CA VAL A 150 1.02 7.38 -3.35
C VAL A 150 -0.33 6.74 -3.01
N PHE A 151 -0.47 6.17 -1.82
CA PHE A 151 -1.70 5.50 -1.43
C PHE A 151 -2.88 6.47 -1.24
N PRO A 152 -2.78 7.57 -0.47
CA PRO A 152 -3.85 8.56 -0.34
C PRO A 152 -4.33 9.12 -1.69
N GLU A 153 -3.42 9.46 -2.59
CA GLU A 153 -3.77 10.00 -3.91
C GLU A 153 -4.51 8.97 -4.78
N LEU A 154 -4.03 7.71 -4.82
CA LEU A 154 -4.75 6.64 -5.51
C LEU A 154 -6.10 6.36 -4.87
N TYR A 155 -6.20 6.48 -3.55
CA TYR A 155 -7.43 6.25 -2.82
C TYR A 155 -8.50 7.30 -3.15
N GLU A 156 -8.13 8.57 -3.22
CA GLU A 156 -9.03 9.63 -3.70
C GLU A 156 -9.45 9.42 -5.16
N LEU A 157 -8.51 9.05 -6.02
CA LEU A 157 -8.77 8.84 -7.44
C LEU A 157 -9.72 7.66 -7.71
N LEU A 158 -9.66 6.64 -6.86
CA LEU A 158 -10.49 5.42 -6.97
C LEU A 158 -11.84 5.55 -6.28
N GLY A 159 -12.14 6.70 -5.67
CA GLY A 159 -13.48 7.10 -5.20
C GLY A 159 -13.92 6.37 -3.94
N SER A 160 -13.61 6.89 -2.76
CA SER A 160 -14.21 6.43 -1.49
C SER A 160 -14.10 7.43 -0.31
N PRO A 161 -14.33 8.76 -0.42
CA PRO A 161 -14.36 9.59 0.79
C PRO A 161 -15.37 9.12 1.85
N ASP A 162 -16.48 8.49 1.45
CA ASP A 162 -17.66 8.29 2.32
C ASP A 162 -17.80 6.89 2.96
N GLU A 163 -17.02 5.88 2.57
CA GLU A 163 -17.21 4.49 3.03
C GLU A 163 -16.26 4.04 4.16
N LEU A 164 -15.31 4.89 4.56
CA LEU A 164 -14.39 4.57 5.65
C LEU A 164 -14.99 4.89 7.02
N PRO A 165 -14.70 4.09 8.06
CA PRO A 165 -14.98 4.49 9.44
C PRO A 165 -14.35 5.84 9.74
N GLU A 166 -15.07 6.71 10.45
CA GLU A 166 -14.58 8.05 10.85
C GLU A 166 -13.13 8.05 11.40
N PRO A 167 -12.66 7.05 12.19
CA PRO A 167 -11.28 7.01 12.66
C PRO A 167 -10.23 6.94 11.53
N ILE A 168 -10.55 6.29 10.41
CA ILE A 168 -9.64 6.17 9.25
C ILE A 168 -9.74 7.41 8.38
N GLN A 169 -10.95 7.97 8.18
CA GLN A 169 -11.13 9.26 7.50
C GLN A 169 -10.28 10.35 8.18
N LYS A 170 -10.40 10.47 9.51
CA LYS A 170 -9.65 11.44 10.30
C LYS A 170 -8.13 11.29 10.16
N LEU A 171 -7.63 10.06 9.95
CA LEU A 171 -6.19 9.81 9.76
C LEU A 171 -5.72 10.06 8.33
N LEU A 172 -6.57 9.82 7.34
CA LEU A 172 -6.30 10.25 5.97
C LEU A 172 -6.29 11.76 5.89
N ASP A 173 -7.25 12.43 6.53
CA ASP A 173 -7.32 13.88 6.60
C ASP A 173 -6.14 14.46 7.37
N GLU A 174 -5.77 13.91 8.53
CA GLU A 174 -4.54 14.31 9.24
C GLU A 174 -3.26 14.03 8.43
N SER A 175 -3.25 12.98 7.60
CA SER A 175 -2.12 12.69 6.73
C SER A 175 -2.03 13.69 5.59
N LYS A 176 -3.17 14.13 5.01
CA LYS A 176 -3.23 15.18 3.98
C LYS A 176 -2.86 16.54 4.55
N GLU A 177 -3.42 16.91 5.69
CA GLU A 177 -3.20 18.20 6.34
C GLU A 177 -1.72 18.37 6.73
N LYS A 178 -1.11 17.35 7.35
CA LYS A 178 0.35 17.35 7.62
C LYS A 178 1.19 17.42 6.35
N VAL A 179 0.72 16.82 5.25
CA VAL A 179 1.42 16.84 3.97
C VAL A 179 1.34 18.20 3.27
N ILE A 180 0.27 18.95 3.51
CA ILE A 180 0.03 20.32 3.02
C ILE A 180 0.80 21.32 3.89
N ASP A 181 0.76 21.21 5.22
CA ASP A 181 1.52 22.08 6.13
C ASP A 181 3.04 21.94 5.90
N ASP A 182 3.55 20.71 5.78
CA ASP A 182 4.96 20.44 5.42
C ASP A 182 5.32 20.91 3.99
N ALA A 183 4.35 21.29 3.15
CA ALA A 183 4.60 21.88 1.83
C ALA A 183 4.52 23.42 1.85
N ILE A 184 3.79 23.99 2.81
CA ILE A 184 3.67 25.44 3.00
C ILE A 184 4.87 25.98 3.80
N ASP A 185 5.36 25.25 4.80
CA ASP A 185 6.55 25.64 5.58
C ASP A 185 7.85 25.61 4.76
N ASP A 186 7.91 24.83 3.68
CA ASP A 186 9.07 24.76 2.77
C ASP A 186 9.22 26.01 1.87
N TYR A 187 8.22 26.90 1.87
CA TYR A 187 8.20 28.17 1.14
C TYR A 187 8.32 29.41 2.04
N ARG A 188 8.55 29.24 3.35
CA ARG A 188 8.80 30.31 4.33
C ARG A 188 10.23 30.29 4.83
#